data_AF-A0A7S4GJJ9-F1
#
_entry.id   AF-A0A7S4GJJ9-F1
#
_cell.length_a   1.000
_cell.length_b   1.000
_cell.length_c   1.000
_cell.angle_alpha   90.00
_cell.angle_beta   90.00
_cell.angle_gamma   90.00
#
_symmetry.space_group_name_H-M   'P 1'
#
loop_
_entity.id
_entity.type
_entity.pdbx_description
1 polymer ?
#
loop_
_entity_poly.entity_id
_entity_poly.type
_entity_poly.pdbx_seq_one_letter_code
_entity_poly.pdbx_strand_id
1 'polypeptide(L)'
;FVLCASPASLQPILPRFPALITRCEVDYVSQWPTQSLQAIAQEALDNSSVPEEARAALITACSSLHAYMSEDLAKTYSRQYRRLVHYPGQTYLMLLDMLVQCYSQSAAQLE
;
A
#
# COMPACT_ATOMS: atom_id res chain seq x y z
N PHE A 1 14.39 5.34 -22.04
CA PHE A 1 14.88 4.56 -20.89
C PHE A 1 14.18 5.09 -19.66
N VAL A 2 13.65 4.22 -18.80
CA VAL A 2 12.98 4.61 -17.56
C VAL A 2 13.83 4.11 -16.40
N LEU A 3 14.16 4.99 -15.47
CA LEU A 3 14.90 4.64 -14.26
C LEU A 3 13.93 4.67 -13.08
N CYS A 4 13.69 3.51 -12.47
CA CYS A 4 12.85 3.40 -11.26
C CYS A 4 13.77 3.22 -10.05
N ALA A 5 13.83 4.21 -9.17
CA ALA A 5 14.67 4.16 -7.99
C ALA A 5 14.08 5.00 -6.85
N SER A 6 14.38 4.62 -5.60
CA SER A 6 13.98 5.43 -4.45
C SER A 6 14.91 6.63 -4.28
N PRO A 7 14.43 7.77 -3.74
CA PRO A 7 15.25 8.95 -3.51
C PRO A 7 16.52 8.64 -2.70
N ALA A 8 16.41 7.79 -1.67
CA ALA A 8 17.55 7.39 -0.83
C ALA A 8 18.64 6.64 -1.62
N SER A 9 18.27 5.85 -2.62
CA SER A 9 19.22 5.14 -3.48
C SER A 9 19.87 6.04 -4.54
N LEU A 10 19.15 7.07 -5.01
CA LEU A 10 19.63 8.00 -6.03
C LEU A 10 20.57 9.07 -5.48
N GLN A 11 20.33 9.56 -4.27
CA GLN A 11 21.12 10.62 -3.63
C GLN A 11 22.65 10.49 -3.79
N PRO A 12 23.30 9.35 -3.50
CA PRO A 12 24.75 9.21 -3.67
C PRO A 12 25.21 9.12 -5.14
N ILE A 13 24.30 8.85 -6.07
CA ILE A 13 24.58 8.63 -7.50
C ILE A 13 24.47 9.94 -8.30
N LEU A 14 23.54 10.82 -7.92
CA LEU A 14 23.26 12.08 -8.62
C LEU A 14 24.50 12.94 -8.94
N PRO A 15 25.48 13.12 -8.03
CA PRO A 15 26.67 13.92 -8.32
C PRO A 15 27.54 13.36 -9.45
N ARG A 16 27.49 12.03 -9.67
CA ARG A 16 28.27 11.36 -10.71
C ARG A 16 27.62 11.46 -12.09
N PHE A 17 26.32 11.74 -12.14
CA PHE A 17 25.52 11.72 -13.37
C PHE A 17 24.56 12.92 -13.43
N PRO A 18 25.05 14.16 -13.65
CA PRO A 18 24.23 15.37 -13.67
C PRO A 18 23.17 15.38 -14.79
N ALA A 19 23.35 14.54 -15.83
CA ALA A 19 22.37 14.34 -16.88
C ALA A 19 21.03 13.80 -16.34
N LEU A 20 21.02 13.06 -15.22
CA LEU A 20 19.80 12.49 -14.64
C LEU A 20 18.82 13.55 -14.11
N ILE A 21 19.29 14.76 -13.82
CA ILE A 21 18.44 15.87 -13.35
C ILE A 21 18.13 16.83 -14.50
N THR A 22 19.10 17.03 -15.40
CA THR A 22 19.01 18.06 -16.45
C THR A 22 18.33 17.59 -17.74
N ARG A 23 18.39 16.29 -18.04
CA ARG A 23 17.93 15.70 -19.31
C ARG A 23 16.79 14.70 -19.13
N CYS A 24 16.32 14.50 -17.90
CA CYS A 24 15.24 13.57 -17.61
C CYS A 24 14.06 14.31 -17.00
N GLU A 25 12.86 13.83 -17.32
CA GLU A 25 11.65 14.20 -16.60
C GLU A 25 11.56 13.33 -15.34
N VAL A 26 11.30 13.97 -14.20
CA VAL A 26 11.20 13.30 -12.91
C VAL A 26 9.74 13.17 -12.55
N ASP A 27 9.27 11.93 -12.44
CA ASP A 27 7.95 11.60 -11.93
C ASP A 27 8.06 11.04 -10.52
N TYR A 28 7.29 11.59 -9.58
CA TYR A 28 7.31 11.18 -8.18
C TYR A 28 6.10 10.32 -7.85
N VAL A 29 6.35 9.06 -7.51
CA VAL A 29 5.31 8.14 -7.04
C VAL A 29 4.98 8.47 -5.59
N SER A 30 3.85 9.14 -5.39
CA SER A 30 3.33 9.44 -4.06
C SER A 30 2.74 8.20 -3.39
N GLN A 31 2.56 8.30 -2.07
CA GLN A 31 1.75 7.33 -1.34
C GLN A 31 0.32 7.31 -1.91
N TRP A 32 -0.34 6.17 -1.76
CA TRP A 32 -1.67 5.98 -2.31
C TRP A 32 -2.68 6.82 -1.51
N PRO A 33 -3.48 7.67 -2.17
CA PRO A 33 -4.52 8.41 -1.47
C PRO A 33 -5.62 7.46 -1.01
N THR A 34 -6.33 7.84 0.04
CA THR A 34 -7.42 7.03 0.62
C THR A 34 -8.47 6.62 -0.40
N GLN A 35 -8.79 7.50 -1.34
CA GLN A 35 -9.76 7.22 -2.41
C GLN A 35 -9.31 6.06 -3.32
N SER A 36 -8.02 6.02 -3.68
CA SER A 36 -7.46 4.93 -4.49
C SER A 36 -7.45 3.62 -3.71
N LEU A 37 -7.12 3.66 -2.41
CA LEU A 37 -7.20 2.47 -1.56
C LEU A 37 -8.63 1.91 -1.51
N GLN A 38 -9.62 2.78 -1.37
CA GLN A 38 -11.03 2.38 -1.37
C GLN A 38 -11.47 1.78 -2.71
N ALA A 39 -11.10 2.39 -3.84
CA ALA A 39 -11.43 1.87 -5.16
C ALA A 39 -10.84 0.48 -5.40
N ILE A 40 -9.60 0.26 -4.95
CA ILE A 40 -8.90 -1.02 -5.14
C ILE A 40 -9.46 -2.09 -4.20
N ALA A 41 -9.83 -1.72 -2.97
CA ALA A 41 -10.55 -2.63 -2.09
C ALA A 41 -11.93 -3.01 -2.64
N GLN A 42 -12.62 -2.05 -3.27
CA GLN A 42 -13.91 -2.30 -3.90
C GLN A 42 -13.77 -3.29 -5.05
N GLU A 43 -12.81 -3.08 -5.96
CA GLU A 43 -12.53 -4.02 -7.06
C GLU A 43 -12.16 -5.42 -6.55
N ALA A 44 -11.34 -5.51 -5.49
CA ALA A 44 -10.94 -6.78 -4.90
C ALA A 44 -12.13 -7.53 -4.25
N LEU A 45 -12.99 -6.81 -3.53
CA LEU A 45 -14.13 -7.40 -2.83
C LEU A 45 -15.31 -7.69 -3.75
N ASP A 46 -15.45 -6.95 -4.86
CA ASP A 46 -16.53 -7.17 -5.81
C ASP A 46 -16.45 -8.54 -6.49
N ASN A 47 -15.22 -9.04 -6.67
CA ASN A 47 -14.94 -10.37 -7.19
C ASN A 47 -15.01 -11.49 -6.14
N SER A 48 -15.38 -11.19 -4.89
CA SER A 48 -15.36 -12.14 -3.77
C SER A 48 -16.76 -12.58 -3.32
N SER A 49 -16.84 -13.68 -2.56
CA SER A 49 -18.07 -14.17 -1.94
C SER A 49 -18.54 -13.36 -0.71
N VAL A 50 -17.86 -12.25 -0.39
CA VAL A 50 -18.18 -11.40 0.76
C VAL A 50 -19.54 -10.71 0.53
N PRO A 51 -20.48 -10.77 1.49
CA PRO A 51 -21.78 -10.12 1.42
C PRO A 51 -21.67 -8.60 1.27
N GLU A 52 -22.56 -8.02 0.47
CA GLU A 52 -22.60 -6.57 0.19
C GLU A 52 -22.72 -5.72 1.47
N GLU A 53 -23.46 -6.20 2.46
CA GLU A 53 -23.63 -5.57 3.78
C GLU A 53 -22.31 -5.37 4.52
N ALA A 54 -21.37 -6.31 4.38
CA ALA A 54 -20.06 -6.27 5.04
C ALA A 54 -19.01 -5.54 4.19
N ARG A 55 -19.17 -5.48 2.86
CA ARG A 55 -18.18 -4.89 1.94
C ARG A 55 -17.86 -3.44 2.26
N ALA A 56 -18.87 -2.59 2.43
CA ALA A 56 -18.65 -1.16 2.69
C ALA A 56 -17.84 -0.92 3.98
N ALA A 57 -18.12 -1.70 5.03
CA ALA A 57 -17.39 -1.64 6.28
C ALA A 57 -15.94 -2.12 6.11
N LEU A 58 -15.73 -3.22 5.38
CA LEU A 58 -14.40 -3.77 5.12
C LEU A 58 -13.54 -2.84 4.25
N ILE A 59 -14.10 -2.25 3.19
CA ILE A 59 -13.41 -1.25 2.35
C ILE A 59 -12.89 -0.10 3.21
N THR A 60 -13.76 0.44 4.08
CA THR A 60 -13.42 1.56 4.96
C THR A 60 -12.37 1.15 6.01
N ALA A 61 -12.53 -0.03 6.61
CA ALA A 61 -11.62 -0.55 7.63
C ALA A 61 -10.23 -0.83 7.04
N CYS A 62 -10.14 -1.52 5.90
CA CYS A 62 -8.86 -1.87 5.30
C CYS A 62 -8.12 -0.64 4.80
N SER A 63 -8.80 0.30 4.14
CA SER A 63 -8.19 1.54 3.66
C SER A 63 -7.68 2.42 4.81
N SER A 64 -8.48 2.62 5.85
CA SER A 64 -8.05 3.38 7.03
C SER A 64 -6.92 2.70 7.80
N LEU A 65 -6.96 1.37 7.94
CA LEU A 65 -5.89 0.59 8.56
C LEU A 65 -4.57 0.78 7.82
N HIS A 66 -4.57 0.64 6.49
CA HIS A 66 -3.34 0.79 5.72
C HIS A 66 -2.77 2.20 5.83
N ALA A 67 -3.62 3.23 5.72
CA ALA A 67 -3.21 4.63 5.87
C ALA A 67 -2.62 4.90 7.26
N TYR A 68 -3.27 4.41 8.32
CA TYR A 68 -2.77 4.53 9.69
C TYR A 68 -1.43 3.81 9.88
N MET A 69 -1.28 2.61 9.32
CA MET A 69 -0.04 1.84 9.42
C MET A 69 1.11 2.52 8.68
N SER A 70 0.87 2.98 7.45
CA SER A 70 1.88 3.63 6.59
C SER A 70 2.39 4.94 7.15
N GLU A 71 1.55 5.66 7.90
CA GLU A 71 1.91 6.96 8.45
C GLU A 71 2.18 6.94 9.95
N ASP A 72 1.12 6.85 10.76
CA ASP A 72 1.19 7.11 12.19
C ASP A 72 1.93 6.00 12.93
N LEU A 73 1.62 4.74 12.60
CA LEU A 73 2.26 3.59 13.24
C LEU A 73 3.74 3.51 12.87
N ALA A 74 4.09 3.70 11.59
CA ALA A 74 5.47 3.73 11.14
C ALA A 74 6.29 4.82 11.83
N LYS A 75 5.75 6.04 11.94
CA LYS A 75 6.39 7.17 12.65
C LYS A 75 6.56 6.85 14.14
N THR A 76 5.53 6.32 14.78
CA THR A 76 5.55 5.96 16.21
C THR A 76 6.60 4.89 16.48
N TYR A 77 6.63 3.83 15.66
CA TYR A 77 7.58 2.75 15.79
C TYR A 77 9.03 3.22 15.58
N SER A 78 9.26 4.09 14.59
CA SER A 78 10.57 4.70 14.39
C SER A 78 11.01 5.57 15.58
N ARG A 79 10.09 6.31 16.21
CA ARG A 79 10.41 7.15 17.37
C ARG A 79 10.74 6.31 18.60
N GLN A 80 9.95 5.27 18.86
CA GLN A 80 10.09 4.44 20.06
C GLN A 80 11.28 3.46 19.97
N TYR A 81 11.44 2.79 18.83
CA TYR A 81 12.38 1.68 18.68
C TYR A 81 13.57 2.00 17.79
N ARG A 82 13.65 3.23 17.25
CA ARG A 82 14.71 3.66 16.31
C ARG A 82 14.83 2.74 15.08
N ARG A 83 13.73 2.09 14.69
CA ARG A 83 13.64 1.19 13.54
C ARG A 83 12.71 1.77 12.50
N LEU A 84 13.21 1.93 11.27
CA LEU A 84 12.40 2.35 10.14
C LEU A 84 11.62 1.15 9.62
N VAL A 85 10.31 1.30 9.52
CA VAL A 85 9.41 0.32 8.92
C VAL A 85 8.71 0.98 7.74
N HIS A 86 8.57 0.25 6.65
CA HIS A 86 7.96 0.72 5.42
C HIS A 86 6.85 -0.25 5.00
N TYR A 87 5.67 0.30 4.70
CA TYR A 87 4.51 -0.46 4.24
C TYR A 87 4.22 -0.09 2.79
N PRO A 88 4.70 -0.88 1.80
CA PRO A 88 4.43 -0.62 0.39
C PRO A 88 2.97 -0.93 0.03
N GLY A 89 2.48 -0.40 -1.09
CA GLY A 89 1.15 -0.71 -1.62
C GLY A 89 0.94 -2.20 -1.89
N GLN A 90 2.00 -2.96 -2.18
CA GLN A 90 1.92 -4.43 -2.28
C GLN A 90 1.44 -5.09 -0.98
N THR A 91 1.80 -4.56 0.19
CA THR A 91 1.32 -5.07 1.48
C THR A 91 -0.19 -4.89 1.62
N TYR A 92 -0.75 -3.83 1.04
CA TYR A 92 -2.20 -3.61 1.02
C TYR A 92 -2.92 -4.64 0.15
N LEU A 93 -2.41 -4.89 -1.06
CA LEU A 93 -2.97 -5.93 -1.94
C LEU A 93 -2.92 -7.30 -1.27
N MET A 94 -1.79 -7.64 -0.65
CA MET A 94 -1.64 -8.91 0.08
C MET A 94 -2.62 -9.01 1.26
N LEU A 95 -2.91 -7.91 1.95
CA LEU A 95 -3.92 -7.87 3.02
C LEU A 95 -5.31 -8.17 2.48
N LEU A 96 -5.70 -7.58 1.34
CA LEU A 96 -6.99 -7.83 0.70
C LEU A 96 -7.10 -9.29 0.23
N ASP A 97 -6.06 -9.82 -0.41
CA ASP A 97 -6.02 -11.21 -0.87
C ASP A 97 -6.19 -12.18 0.30
N MET A 98 -5.44 -11.98 1.40
CA MET A 98 -5.58 -12.80 2.60
C MET A 98 -6.97 -12.69 3.21
N LEU A 99 -7.57 -11.50 3.22
CA LEU A 99 -8.90 -11.29 3.76
C LEU A 99 -9.95 -12.10 2.99
N VAL A 100 -9.91 -12.05 1.66
CA VAL A 100 -10.81 -12.84 0.79
C VAL A 100 -10.58 -14.34 1.00
N GLN A 101 -9.33 -14.79 1.07
CA GLN A 101 -8.99 -16.19 1.32
C GLN A 101 -9.54 -16.67 2.67
N CYS A 102 -9.26 -15.96 3.75
CA CYS A 102 -9.76 -16.30 5.08
C CYS A 102 -11.29 -16.36 5.11
N TYR A 103 -11.96 -15.40 4.45
CA TYR A 103 -13.42 -15.39 4.37
C TYR A 103 -13.97 -16.62 3.65
N SER A 104 -13.38 -16.99 2.50
CA SER A 104 -13.78 -18.19 1.76
C SER A 104 -13.58 -19.49 2.55
N GLN A 105 -12.50 -19.58 3.33
CA GLN A 105 -12.22 -20.72 4.19
C GLN A 105 -13.23 -20.82 5.34
N SER A 106 -13.55 -19.71 5.99
CA SER A 106 -14.56 -19.69 7.06
C SER A 106 -15.95 -20.04 6.54
N ALA A 107 -16.31 -19.60 5.32
CA ALA A 107 -17.56 -20.01 4.68
C ALA A 107 -17.60 -21.53 4.44
N ALA A 108 -16.53 -22.11 3.89
CA ALA A 108 -16.43 -23.56 3.65
C ALA A 108 -16.42 -24.42 4.92
N GLN A 109 -16.07 -23.85 6.08
CA GLN A 109 -16.12 -24.53 7.37
C GLN A 109 -17.51 -24.55 8.02
N LEU A 110 -18.40 -23.65 7.58
CA LEU A 110 -19.75 -23.52 8.11
C LEU A 110 -20.78 -24.36 7.32
N GLU A 111 -20.37 -24.90 6.17
CA GLU A 111 -21.08 -25.90 5.37
C GLU A 111 -20.71 -27.34 5.81
#